data_AF-A0A534PAJ1-F1
#
_entry.id   AF-A0A534PAJ1-F1
#
_cell.length_a   1.000
_cell.length_b   1.000
_cell.length_c   1.000
_cell.angle_alpha   90.00
_cell.angle_beta   90.00
_cell.angle_gamma   90.00
#
_symmetry.space_group_name_H-M   'P 1'
#
loop_
_entity.id
_entity.type
_entity.pdbx_description
1 polymer ?
#
loop_
_entity_poly.entity_id
_entity_poly.type
_entity_poly.pdbx_seq_one_letter_code
_entity_poly.pdbx_strand_id
1 'polypeptide(L)'
;MQGGFGWDHPIHIHFEEALILARDGSARNVSPSEGGRKDVFRLRPGGTVTVSIQFRDYGGMFMEHCHNTVHEDNAMLLRWEIDDNGAPFVRPLPTPIPTPQGVKFEAPTDILSTAF
;
A
#
# COMPACT_ATOMS: atom_id res chain seq x y z
N MET A 1 7.72 -2.21 3.65
CA MET A 1 6.69 -3.27 3.66
C MET A 1 7.35 -4.61 3.98
N GLN A 2 6.61 -5.55 4.58
CA GLN A 2 7.11 -6.87 4.98
C GLN A 2 6.14 -7.98 4.55
N GLY A 3 6.64 -9.07 3.98
CA GLY A 3 5.86 -10.24 3.57
C GLY A 3 5.76 -11.30 4.68
N GLY A 4 4.64 -12.05 4.70
CA GLY A 4 4.48 -13.25 5.53
C GLY A 4 5.31 -14.43 5.03
N PHE A 5 5.25 -15.59 5.68
CA PHE A 5 6.18 -16.72 5.43
C PHE A 5 5.75 -17.76 4.38
N GLY A 6 4.60 -17.57 3.69
CA GLY A 6 4.03 -18.60 2.80
C GLY A 6 3.74 -18.20 1.36
N TRP A 7 3.53 -16.91 1.09
CA TRP A 7 3.09 -16.42 -0.22
C TRP A 7 3.92 -15.23 -0.65
N ASP A 8 3.95 -15.02 -1.96
CA ASP A 8 4.40 -13.77 -2.53
C ASP A 8 3.24 -12.76 -2.52
N HIS A 9 3.55 -11.53 -2.13
CA HIS A 9 2.60 -10.42 -2.09
C HIS A 9 3.09 -9.32 -3.03
N PRO A 10 2.56 -9.24 -4.27
CA PRO A 10 2.82 -8.10 -5.16
C PRO A 10 2.04 -6.89 -4.65
N ILE A 11 2.67 -6.05 -3.85
CA ILE A 11 2.02 -4.86 -3.28
C ILE A 11 1.94 -3.78 -4.35
N HIS A 12 0.73 -3.37 -4.71
CA HIS A 12 0.46 -2.27 -5.60
C HIS A 12 0.04 -1.03 -4.80
N ILE A 13 0.65 0.12 -5.06
CA ILE A 13 0.21 1.41 -4.54
C ILE A 13 -0.35 2.22 -5.70
N HIS A 14 -1.56 2.74 -5.54
CA HIS A 14 -2.22 3.56 -6.54
C HIS A 14 -1.51 4.91 -6.70
N PHE A 15 -1.77 5.54 -7.85
CA PHE A 15 -1.46 6.94 -8.18
C PHE A 15 0.00 7.26 -8.50
N GLU A 16 0.97 6.89 -7.66
CA GLU A 16 2.37 7.29 -7.85
C GLU A 16 3.32 6.09 -7.93
N GLU A 17 4.39 6.23 -8.71
CA GLU A 17 5.45 5.24 -8.76
C GLU A 17 6.55 5.54 -7.72
N ALA A 18 7.10 4.49 -7.11
CA ALA A 18 8.16 4.57 -6.13
C ALA A 18 9.47 3.94 -6.64
N LEU A 19 10.59 4.36 -6.05
CA LEU A 19 11.90 3.71 -6.21
C LEU A 19 12.12 2.72 -5.08
N ILE A 20 12.62 1.53 -5.39
CA ILE A 20 13.08 0.59 -4.37
C ILE A 20 14.45 1.05 -3.86
N LEU A 21 14.52 1.39 -2.57
CA LEU A 21 15.76 1.78 -1.90
C LEU A 21 16.55 0.58 -1.36
N ALA A 22 15.84 -0.45 -0.88
CA ALA A 22 16.46 -1.63 -0.31
C ALA A 22 15.54 -2.86 -0.41
N ARG A 23 16.16 -4.03 -0.55
CA ARG A 23 15.54 -5.34 -0.33
C ARG A 23 16.23 -6.03 0.82
N ASP A 24 15.46 -6.57 1.75
CA ASP A 24 15.99 -7.31 2.91
C ASP A 24 17.07 -6.51 3.65
N GLY A 25 16.82 -5.21 3.84
CA GLY A 25 17.71 -4.27 4.52
C GLY A 25 18.89 -3.75 3.71
N SER A 26 19.06 -4.11 2.44
CA SER A 26 20.22 -3.70 1.64
C SER A 26 19.87 -3.20 0.24
N ALA A 27 20.47 -2.08 -0.16
CA ALA A 27 20.40 -1.55 -1.53
C ALA A 27 21.09 -2.49 -2.55
N ARG A 28 22.08 -3.28 -2.11
CA ARG A 28 22.80 -4.24 -2.99
C ARG A 28 21.91 -5.41 -3.43
N ASN A 29 20.80 -5.64 -2.73
CA ASN A 29 19.85 -6.70 -3.05
C ASN A 29 18.80 -6.26 -4.08
N VAL A 30 18.77 -4.97 -4.44
CA VAL A 30 17.86 -4.46 -5.48
C VAL A 30 18.40 -4.87 -6.84
N SER A 31 17.62 -5.64 -7.59
CA SER A 31 18.07 -6.12 -8.90
C SER A 31 18.07 -4.98 -9.94
N PRO A 32 18.87 -5.07 -11.01
CA PRO A 32 18.87 -4.05 -12.06
C PRO A 32 17.49 -3.82 -12.70
N SER A 33 16.66 -4.87 -12.82
CA SER A 33 15.28 -4.77 -13.33
C SER A 33 14.31 -4.02 -12.40
N GLU A 34 14.73 -3.77 -11.17
CA GLU A 34 13.98 -3.08 -10.12
C GLU A 34 14.47 -1.66 -9.87
N GLY A 35 15.53 -1.23 -10.57
CA GLY A 35 16.14 0.10 -10.39
C GLY A 35 15.33 1.26 -11.00
N GLY A 36 14.29 0.96 -11.78
CA GLY A 36 13.34 1.95 -12.27
C GLY A 36 12.24 2.29 -11.26
N ARG A 37 11.46 3.32 -11.57
CA ARG A 37 10.23 3.61 -10.82
C ARG A 37 9.19 2.53 -11.14
N LYS A 38 8.44 2.10 -10.12
CA LYS A 38 7.40 1.07 -10.24
C LYS A 38 6.22 1.40 -9.34
N ASP A 39 5.08 0.82 -9.64
CA ASP A 39 3.84 0.89 -8.85
C ASP A 39 3.49 -0.46 -8.20
N VAL A 40 4.17 -1.55 -8.57
CA VAL A 40 4.02 -2.89 -7.98
C VAL A 40 5.35 -3.43 -7.46
N PHE A 41 5.35 -3.87 -6.19
CA PHE A 41 6.51 -4.34 -5.45
C PHE A 41 6.29 -5.76 -4.95
N ARG A 42 6.98 -6.73 -5.56
CA ARG A 42 6.92 -8.13 -5.12
C ARG A 42 7.65 -8.31 -3.78
N LEU A 43 6.90 -8.63 -2.73
CA LEU A 43 7.41 -9.14 -1.47
C LEU A 43 7.46 -10.67 -1.53
N ARG A 44 8.67 -11.22 -1.32
CA ARG A 44 8.88 -12.66 -1.20
C ARG A 44 8.56 -13.13 0.23
N PRO A 45 8.40 -14.44 0.47
CA PRO A 45 8.18 -14.95 1.80
C PRO A 45 9.23 -14.47 2.81
N GLY A 46 8.79 -13.85 3.90
CA GLY A 46 9.64 -13.25 4.94
C GLY A 46 10.47 -12.03 4.50
N GLY A 47 10.34 -11.61 3.24
CA GLY A 47 11.14 -10.54 2.65
C GLY A 47 10.63 -9.15 3.00
N THR A 48 11.52 -8.16 2.88
CA THR A 48 11.19 -6.74 3.07
C THR A 48 11.61 -5.91 1.87
N VAL A 49 10.83 -4.87 1.60
CA VAL A 49 11.14 -3.85 0.59
C VAL A 49 10.96 -2.48 1.24
N THR A 50 11.96 -1.63 1.09
CA THR A 50 11.91 -0.21 1.42
C THR A 50 11.78 0.58 0.13
N VAL A 51 10.74 1.41 0.03
CA VAL A 51 10.48 2.26 -1.14
C VAL A 51 10.53 3.74 -0.76
N SER A 52 10.83 4.60 -1.74
CA SER A 52 10.68 6.05 -1.67
C SER A 52 9.65 6.51 -2.67
N ILE A 53 8.59 7.15 -2.19
CA ILE A 53 7.48 7.66 -2.98
C ILE A 53 7.31 9.16 -2.71
N GLN A 54 6.94 9.92 -3.74
CA GLN A 54 6.74 11.36 -3.64
C GLN A 54 5.42 11.77 -4.30
N PHE A 55 4.43 12.13 -3.48
CA PHE A 55 3.18 12.74 -3.95
C PHE A 55 3.42 14.23 -4.20
N ARG A 56 3.04 14.71 -5.39
CA ARG A 56 3.39 16.07 -5.85
C ARG A 56 2.16 16.94 -6.09
N ASP A 57 1.28 16.49 -6.97
CA ASP A 57 0.32 17.40 -7.62
C ASP A 57 -1.13 17.20 -7.15
N TYR A 58 -1.46 16.05 -6.57
CA TYR A 58 -2.84 15.71 -6.22
C TYR A 58 -2.93 15.07 -4.83
N GLY A 59 -3.75 15.69 -3.98
CA GLY A 59 -4.26 15.07 -2.77
C GLY A 59 -5.41 14.11 -3.08
N GLY A 60 -5.82 13.33 -2.09
CA GLY A 60 -6.95 12.42 -2.21
C GLY A 60 -6.75 11.09 -1.53
N MET A 61 -7.50 10.11 -2.02
CA MET A 61 -7.66 8.78 -1.43
C MET A 61 -7.12 7.75 -2.40
N PHE A 62 -6.06 7.06 -2.03
CA PHE A 62 -5.40 6.08 -2.90
C PHE A 62 -5.29 4.74 -2.21
N MET A 63 -5.44 3.65 -2.95
CA MET A 63 -5.36 2.31 -2.38
C MET A 63 -3.92 1.79 -2.42
N GLU A 64 -3.58 1.00 -1.43
CA GLU A 64 -2.48 0.05 -1.51
C GLU A 64 -3.06 -1.34 -1.26
N HIS A 65 -2.74 -2.31 -2.09
CA HIS A 65 -3.25 -3.66 -1.93
C HIS A 65 -2.32 -4.71 -2.52
N CYS A 66 -2.48 -5.94 -2.07
CA CYS A 66 -1.84 -7.07 -2.72
C CYS A 66 -2.54 -7.33 -4.06
N HIS A 67 -1.81 -7.25 -5.16
CA HIS A 67 -2.32 -7.47 -6.52
C HIS A 67 -2.51 -8.96 -6.87
N ASN A 68 -2.44 -9.84 -5.87
CA ASN A 68 -3.06 -11.16 -5.96
C ASN A 68 -4.54 -10.99 -5.60
N THR A 69 -5.42 -11.14 -6.57
CA THR A 69 -6.85 -10.83 -6.42
C THR A 69 -7.52 -11.61 -5.31
N VAL A 70 -7.10 -12.86 -5.05
CA VAL A 70 -7.64 -13.64 -3.93
C VAL A 70 -7.27 -13.01 -2.60
N HIS A 71 -6.07 -12.46 -2.47
CA HIS A 71 -5.64 -11.76 -1.26
C HIS A 71 -6.32 -10.38 -1.13
N GLU A 72 -6.44 -9.65 -2.23
CA GLU A 72 -7.15 -8.37 -2.32
C GLU A 72 -8.60 -8.50 -1.84
N ASP A 73 -9.35 -9.42 -2.46
CA ASP A 73 -10.77 -9.66 -2.18
C ASP A 73 -11.01 -10.17 -0.75
N ASN A 74 -9.97 -10.72 -0.11
CA ASN A 74 -9.99 -11.19 1.27
C ASN A 74 -9.23 -10.22 2.21
N ALA A 75 -9.39 -8.92 1.96
CA ALA A 75 -9.02 -7.80 2.85
C ALA A 75 -7.53 -7.49 2.99
N MET A 76 -6.68 -7.84 2.01
CA MET A 76 -5.28 -7.41 1.99
C MET A 76 -5.10 -6.08 1.25
N LEU A 77 -5.67 -5.04 1.85
CA LEU A 77 -5.69 -3.68 1.32
C LEU A 77 -5.63 -2.65 2.44
N LEU A 78 -5.11 -1.48 2.12
CA LEU A 78 -5.11 -0.29 2.96
C LEU A 78 -5.31 0.94 2.08
N ARG A 79 -5.60 2.08 2.70
CA ARG A 79 -5.85 3.35 2.01
C ARG A 79 -4.93 4.45 2.54
N TRP A 80 -4.37 5.22 1.62
CA TRP A 80 -3.59 6.42 1.86
C TRP A 80 -4.51 7.64 1.78
N GLU A 81 -4.33 8.59 2.70
CA GLU A 81 -4.84 9.95 2.56
C GLU A 81 -3.65 10.90 2.35
N ILE A 82 -3.73 11.67 1.28
CA ILE A 82 -2.78 12.74 0.97
C ILE A 82 -3.53 14.07 1.07
N ASP A 83 -3.11 14.95 1.97
CA ASP A 83 -3.65 16.31 2.05
C ASP A 83 -3.00 17.26 1.04
N ASP A 84 -3.50 18.49 1.02
CA ASP A 84 -3.01 19.61 0.22
C ASP A 84 -1.63 20.13 0.63
N ASN A 85 -1.10 19.67 1.78
CA ASN A 85 0.28 19.94 2.20
C ASN A 85 1.26 18.83 1.78
N GLY A 86 0.78 17.79 1.09
CA GLY A 86 1.59 16.70 0.55
C GLY A 86 2.11 15.72 1.60
N ALA A 87 1.63 15.80 2.85
CA ALA A 87 2.02 14.88 3.91
C ALA A 87 1.15 13.61 3.84
N PRO A 88 1.74 12.41 3.66
CA PRO A 88 0.97 11.18 3.75
C PRO A 88 0.59 10.93 5.21
N PHE A 89 -0.71 10.75 5.48
CA PHE A 89 -1.20 10.25 6.76
C PHE A 89 -2.19 9.13 6.53
N VAL A 90 -2.35 8.27 7.53
CA VAL A 90 -3.28 7.15 7.49
C VAL A 90 -4.49 7.51 8.33
N ARG A 91 -5.51 8.15 7.75
CA ARG A 91 -6.78 8.33 8.45
C ARG A 91 -7.67 7.11 8.25
N PRO A 92 -8.09 6.44 9.35
CA PRO A 92 -9.10 5.39 9.26
C PRO A 92 -10.43 6.04 8.87
N LEU A 93 -10.82 5.95 7.60
CA LEU A 93 -12.20 6.25 7.20
C LEU A 93 -13.05 4.99 7.26
N PRO A 94 -14.36 5.15 7.50
CA PRO A 94 -15.28 4.05 7.39
C PRO A 94 -15.19 3.36 6.02
N THR A 95 -15.21 2.02 6.02
CA THR A 95 -15.22 1.20 4.81
C THR A 95 -16.55 1.38 4.08
N PRO A 96 -16.56 1.77 2.78
CA PRO A 96 -17.78 1.79 1.99
C PRO A 96 -18.24 0.36 1.69
N ILE A 97 -19.48 0.04 2.04
CA ILE A 97 -20.16 -1.22 1.77
C ILE A 97 -21.26 -0.97 0.74
N PRO A 98 -21.06 -1.38 -0.53
CA PRO A 98 -22.08 -1.25 -1.55
C PRO A 98 -23.30 -2.12 -1.22
N THR A 99 -24.50 -1.55 -1.35
CA THR A 99 -25.79 -2.26 -1.23
C THR A 99 -26.67 -1.89 -2.42
N PRO A 100 -27.72 -2.68 -2.72
CA PRO A 100 -28.67 -2.32 -3.78
C PRO A 100 -29.36 -0.96 -3.56
N GLN A 101 -29.38 -0.43 -2.32
CA GLN A 101 -29.99 0.84 -1.95
C GLN A 101 -28.98 2.01 -1.82
N GLY A 102 -27.71 1.79 -2.19
CA GLY A 102 -26.65 2.79 -2.05
C GLY A 102 -25.46 2.27 -1.24
N VAL A 103 -24.59 3.17 -0.78
CA VAL A 103 -23.38 2.82 -0.02
C VAL A 103 -23.62 3.06 1.47
N LYS A 104 -23.36 2.05 2.30
CA LYS A 104 -23.23 2.21 3.76
C LYS A 104 -21.76 2.34 4.12
N PHE A 105 -21.49 2.88 5.30
CA PHE A 105 -20.12 3.08 5.78
C PHE A 105 -19.97 2.38 7.13
N GLU A 106 -19.01 1.47 7.22
CA GLU A 106 -18.71 0.75 8.46
C GLU A 106 -17.44 1.27 9.10
N ALA A 107 -17.48 1.57 10.41
CA ALA A 107 -16.30 2.01 11.13
C ALA A 107 -15.21 0.91 11.11
N PRO A 108 -13.92 1.28 11.09
CA PRO A 108 -12.83 0.33 11.23
C PRO A 108 -13.01 -0.52 12.48
N THR A 109 -12.76 -1.82 12.37
CA THR A 109 -12.80 -2.76 13.51
C THR A 109 -11.66 -2.55 14.48
N ASP A 110 -10.56 -1.94 14.03
CA ASP A 110 -9.40 -1.60 14.85
C ASP A 110 -8.71 -0.33 14.31
N ILE A 111 -8.17 0.48 15.21
CA ILE A 111 -7.38 1.68 14.90
C ILE A 111 -6.10 1.60 15.73
N LEU A 112 -4.97 1.39 15.06
CA LEU A 112 -3.67 1.36 15.72
C LEU A 112 -3.39 2.73 16.37
N SER A 113 -2.84 2.71 17.59
CA SER A 113 -2.48 3.94 18.32
C SER A 113 -1.47 4.84 17.59
N THR A 114 -0.73 4.27 16.63
CA THR A 114 0.24 4.96 15.77
C THR A 114 -0.33 5.40 14.43
N ALA A 115 -1.65 5.30 14.22
CA ALA A 115 -2.31 5.71 12.97
C ALA A 115 -2.49 7.23 12.85
N PHE A 116 -2.12 8.00 13.86
CA PHE A 116 -2.23 9.47 13.90
C PHE A 116 -0.88 10.14 14.04
#